data_AF-A0A0U1NN20-F1
#
_entry.id   AF-A0A0U1NN20-F1
#
_cell.length_a   1.000
_cell.length_b   1.000
_cell.length_c   1.000
_cell.angle_alpha   90.00
_cell.angle_beta   90.00
_cell.angle_gamma   90.00
#
_symmetry.space_group_name_H-M   'P 1'
#
loop_
_entity.id
_entity.type
_entity.pdbx_description
1 polymer ?
#
loop_
_entity_poly.entity_id
_entity_poly.type
_entity_poly.pdbx_seq_one_letter_code
_entity_poly.pdbx_strand_id
1 'polypeptide(L)'
;MMSHKARLYELMMKREKLAMRQKSDVLMGLVEDRTRLADLDSQLSELLAESTKKSGPLSVSALRSKAFYGREMAQQREFAVNRLDFLAVEIETAQAKLSQAKQKEKILAERAVSERRAFANEIDEKAERLRNLRRPVQKM
;
A
#
# COMPACT_ATOMS: atom_id res chain seq x y z
N MET A 1 18.94 24.63 -19.04
CA MET A 1 19.29 24.67 -17.59
C MET A 1 18.01 24.38 -16.81
N MET A 2 18.02 23.60 -15.72
CA MET A 2 16.81 23.26 -14.95
C MET A 2 16.69 24.18 -13.72
N SER A 3 15.47 24.58 -13.37
CA SER A 3 15.21 25.29 -12.11
C SER A 3 15.60 24.42 -10.89
N HIS A 4 16.25 25.02 -9.89
CA HIS A 4 16.56 24.36 -8.62
C HIS A 4 15.29 23.79 -7.95
N LYS A 5 14.17 24.53 -8.04
CA LYS A 5 12.88 24.13 -7.48
C LYS A 5 12.26 22.93 -8.20
N ALA A 6 12.37 22.89 -9.54
CA ALA A 6 11.97 21.71 -10.31
C ALA A 6 12.78 20.47 -9.91
N ARG A 7 14.11 20.61 -9.75
CA ARG A 7 14.99 19.52 -9.29
C ARG A 7 14.62 19.03 -7.89
N LEU A 8 14.28 19.94 -6.97
CA LEU A 8 13.82 19.57 -5.63
C LEU A 8 12.54 18.73 -5.68
N TYR A 9 11.54 19.14 -6.47
CA TYR A 9 10.30 18.36 -6.60
C TYR A 9 10.55 16.97 -7.21
N GLU A 10 11.47 16.84 -8.17
CA GLU A 10 11.87 15.52 -8.69
C GLU A 10 12.53 14.63 -7.63
N LEU A 11 13.41 15.20 -6.78
CA LEU A 11 14.03 14.46 -5.68
C LEU A 11 12.99 14.02 -4.64
N MET A 12 12.06 14.90 -4.28
CA MET A 12 10.96 14.57 -3.37
C MET A 12 10.06 13.47 -3.96
N MET A 13 9.77 13.53 -5.26
CA MET A 13 9.01 12.50 -5.97
C MET A 13 9.74 11.15 -5.92
N LYS A 14 11.05 11.12 -6.20
CA LYS A 14 11.87 9.88 -6.09
C LYS A 14 11.84 9.30 -4.68
N ARG A 15 11.94 10.15 -3.64
CA ARG A 15 11.83 9.73 -2.24
C ARG A 15 10.45 9.12 -1.96
N GLU A 16 9.38 9.74 -2.45
CA GLU A 16 8.03 9.22 -2.26
C GLU A 16 7.82 7.90 -2.99
N LYS A 17 8.39 7.72 -4.19
CA LYS A 17 8.38 6.42 -4.91
C LYS A 17 9.02 5.30 -4.11
N LEU A 18 10.14 5.55 -3.44
CA LEU A 18 10.77 4.55 -2.58
C LEU A 18 9.89 4.20 -1.39
N ALA A 19 9.32 5.21 -0.72
CA ALA A 19 8.38 4.99 0.39
C ALA A 19 7.11 4.24 -0.06
N MET A 20 6.61 4.49 -1.28
CA MET A 20 5.47 3.76 -1.85
C MET A 20 5.78 2.28 -2.06
N ARG A 21 6.98 1.94 -2.52
CA ARG A 21 7.39 0.52 -2.67
C ARG A 21 7.35 -0.19 -1.34
N GLN A 22 7.98 0.39 -0.31
CA GLN A 22 7.96 -0.17 1.04
C GLN A 22 6.53 -0.36 1.58
N LYS A 23 5.65 0.61 1.38
CA LYS A 23 4.23 0.49 1.77
C LYS A 23 3.50 -0.60 0.99
N SER A 24 3.82 -0.76 -0.29
CA SER A 24 3.25 -1.82 -1.14
C SER A 24 3.72 -3.20 -0.68
N ASP A 25 5.00 -3.35 -0.34
CA ASP A 25 5.57 -4.61 0.13
C ASP A 25 4.92 -5.04 1.47
N VAL A 26 4.75 -4.08 2.39
CA VAL A 26 4.04 -4.31 3.66
C VAL A 26 2.58 -4.72 3.41
N LEU A 27 1.88 -4.01 2.52
CA LEU A 27 0.50 -4.36 2.17
C LEU A 27 0.41 -5.77 1.58
N MET A 28 1.34 -6.16 0.72
CA MET A 28 1.39 -7.50 0.13
C MET A 28 1.61 -8.57 1.21
N GLY A 29 2.54 -8.34 2.15
CA GLY A 29 2.75 -9.23 3.29
C GLY A 29 1.49 -9.41 4.15
N LEU A 30 0.78 -8.32 4.45
CA LEU A 30 -0.49 -8.40 5.20
C LEU A 30 -1.57 -9.19 4.45
N VAL A 31 -1.66 -9.05 3.13
CA VAL A 31 -2.61 -9.80 2.28
C VAL A 31 -2.24 -11.29 2.22
N GLU A 32 -0.95 -11.62 2.13
CA GLU A 32 -0.47 -13.01 2.18
C GLU A 32 -0.79 -13.66 3.53
N ASP A 33 -0.51 -12.96 4.63
CA ASP A 33 -0.82 -13.44 5.98
C ASP A 33 -2.32 -13.66 6.17
N ARG A 34 -3.16 -12.74 5.67
CA ARG A 34 -4.61 -12.90 5.70
C ARG A 34 -5.06 -14.12 4.91
N THR A 35 -4.48 -14.36 3.73
CA THR A 35 -4.82 -15.52 2.91
C THR A 35 -4.49 -16.82 3.63
N ARG A 36 -3.25 -16.95 4.15
CA ARG A 36 -2.82 -18.15 4.87
C ARG A 36 -3.69 -18.42 6.11
N LEU A 37 -4.07 -17.36 6.81
CA LEU A 37 -4.89 -17.49 8.02
C LEU A 37 -6.36 -17.83 7.69
N ALA A 38 -6.89 -17.32 6.59
CA ALA A 38 -8.22 -17.68 6.10
C ALA A 38 -8.27 -19.16 5.68
N ASP A 39 -7.21 -19.66 5.04
CA ASP A 39 -7.08 -21.07 4.70
C ASP A 39 -7.05 -21.95 5.97
N LEU A 40 -6.32 -21.51 7.01
CA LEU A 40 -6.28 -22.20 8.31
C LEU A 40 -7.65 -22.22 9.00
N ASP A 41 -8.37 -21.09 9.02
CA ASP A 41 -9.74 -21.03 9.58
C ASP A 41 -10.67 -21.99 8.84
N SER A 42 -10.60 -22.03 7.50
CA SER A 42 -11.40 -22.96 6.69
C SER A 42 -11.11 -24.42 7.07
N GLN A 43 -9.83 -24.80 7.13
CA GLN A 43 -9.43 -26.16 7.50
C GLN A 43 -9.87 -26.53 8.92
N LEU A 44 -9.71 -25.63 9.90
CA LEU A 44 -10.15 -25.86 11.27
C LEU A 44 -11.68 -25.99 11.36
N SER A 45 -12.41 -25.17 10.60
CA SER A 45 -13.88 -25.23 10.51
C SER A 45 -14.35 -26.57 9.95
N GLU A 46 -13.70 -27.06 8.88
CA GLU A 46 -13.98 -28.38 8.29
C GLU A 46 -13.69 -29.52 9.27
N LEU A 47 -12.52 -29.53 9.90
CA LEU A 47 -12.14 -30.56 10.88
C LEU A 47 -13.08 -30.58 12.10
N LEU A 48 -13.48 -29.40 12.59
CA LEU A 48 -14.47 -29.29 13.67
C LEU A 48 -15.83 -29.83 13.23
N ALA A 49 -16.29 -29.49 12.02
CA ALA A 49 -17.54 -30.01 11.48
C ALA A 49 -17.50 -31.54 11.31
N GLU A 50 -16.39 -32.10 10.85
CA GLU A 50 -16.19 -33.55 10.78
C GLU A 50 -16.16 -34.19 12.16
N SER A 51 -15.47 -33.57 13.12
CA SER A 51 -15.42 -34.06 14.49
C SER A 51 -16.80 -34.11 15.12
N THR A 52 -17.73 -33.21 14.80
CA THR A 52 -19.09 -33.22 15.39
C THR A 52 -20.02 -34.27 14.79
N LYS A 53 -19.67 -34.88 13.65
CA LYS A 53 -20.47 -35.95 13.04
C LYS A 53 -20.59 -37.15 13.99
N LYS A 54 -21.79 -37.76 14.00
CA LYS A 54 -22.05 -38.99 14.76
C LYS A 54 -21.15 -40.10 14.21
N SER A 55 -20.17 -40.48 15.02
CA SER A 55 -19.36 -41.67 14.76
C SER A 55 -20.07 -42.87 15.38
N GLY A 56 -19.80 -44.07 14.86
CA GLY A 56 -20.23 -45.33 15.46
C GLY A 56 -19.68 -45.51 16.89
N PRO A 57 -19.82 -46.71 17.48
CA PRO A 57 -19.34 -46.97 18.84
C PRO A 57 -17.85 -46.58 18.99
N LEU A 58 -17.58 -45.64 19.90
CA LEU A 58 -16.23 -45.17 20.21
C LEU A 58 -15.80 -45.70 21.58
N SER A 59 -14.51 -45.98 21.73
CA SER A 59 -13.93 -46.24 23.05
C SER A 59 -13.91 -44.95 23.89
N VAL A 60 -13.86 -45.10 25.22
CA VAL A 60 -13.74 -43.95 26.14
C VAL A 60 -12.48 -43.13 25.84
N SER A 61 -11.37 -43.80 25.48
CA SER A 61 -10.13 -43.13 25.09
C SER A 61 -10.34 -42.26 23.84
N ALA A 62 -10.96 -42.80 22.80
CA ALA A 62 -11.27 -42.06 21.57
C ALA A 62 -12.17 -40.84 21.84
N LEU A 63 -13.16 -40.97 22.74
CA LEU A 63 -14.01 -39.85 23.15
C LEU A 63 -13.21 -38.74 23.86
N ARG A 64 -12.27 -39.10 24.75
CA ARG A 64 -11.42 -38.11 25.44
C ARG A 64 -10.50 -37.38 24.48
N SER A 65 -9.81 -38.11 23.58
CA SER A 65 -8.95 -37.51 22.56
C SER A 65 -9.75 -36.57 21.66
N LYS A 66 -10.94 -37.00 21.21
CA LYS A 66 -11.84 -36.18 20.41
C LYS A 66 -12.25 -34.88 21.12
N ALA A 67 -12.62 -34.96 22.40
CA ALA A 67 -12.99 -33.77 23.17
C ALA A 67 -11.80 -32.84 23.46
N PHE A 68 -10.60 -33.41 23.64
CA PHE A 68 -9.37 -32.63 23.81
C PHE A 68 -9.02 -31.88 22.52
N TYR A 69 -8.81 -32.59 21.42
CA TYR A 69 -8.44 -31.97 20.15
C TYR A 69 -9.52 -31.05 19.59
N GLY A 70 -10.81 -31.37 19.80
CA GLY A 70 -11.90 -30.48 19.40
C GLY A 70 -11.86 -29.13 20.13
N ARG A 71 -11.46 -29.11 21.41
CA ARG A 71 -11.27 -27.85 22.15
C ARG A 71 -10.07 -27.07 21.66
N GLU A 72 -8.93 -27.74 21.43
CA GLU A 72 -7.74 -27.10 20.88
C GLU A 72 -8.02 -26.48 19.51
N MET A 73 -8.66 -27.22 18.60
CA MET A 73 -9.04 -26.70 17.28
C MET A 73 -9.99 -25.51 17.38
N ALA A 74 -10.98 -25.56 18.28
CA ALA A 74 -11.90 -24.45 18.49
C ALA A 74 -11.19 -23.18 18.99
N GLN A 75 -10.24 -23.31 19.92
CA GLN A 75 -9.44 -22.19 20.41
C GLN A 75 -8.53 -21.61 19.32
N GLN A 76 -7.86 -22.46 18.55
CA GLN A 76 -7.03 -22.00 17.42
C GLN A 76 -7.87 -21.28 16.36
N ARG A 77 -9.09 -21.74 16.13
CA ARG A 77 -10.02 -21.11 15.21
C ARG A 77 -10.48 -19.74 15.71
N GLU A 78 -10.83 -19.63 16.99
CA GLU A 78 -11.18 -18.34 17.60
C GLU A 78 -10.02 -17.34 17.46
N PHE A 79 -8.79 -17.77 17.71
CA PHE A 79 -7.61 -16.95 17.48
C PHE A 79 -7.46 -16.54 16.00
N ALA A 80 -7.66 -17.47 15.07
CA ALA A 80 -7.57 -17.19 13.65
C ALA A 80 -8.60 -16.14 13.20
N VAL A 81 -9.87 -16.26 13.63
CA VAL A 81 -10.93 -15.28 13.33
C VAL A 81 -10.58 -13.90 13.88
N ASN A 82 -10.18 -13.82 15.16
CA ASN A 82 -9.80 -12.55 15.77
C ASN A 82 -8.63 -11.88 15.04
N ARG A 83 -7.65 -12.67 14.59
CA ARG A 83 -6.50 -12.17 13.84
C ARG A 83 -6.87 -11.79 12.41
N LEU A 84 -7.83 -12.46 11.77
CA LEU A 84 -8.38 -12.06 10.46
C LEU A 84 -9.06 -10.69 10.52
N ASP A 85 -9.85 -10.44 11.57
CA ASP A 85 -10.51 -9.15 11.79
C ASP A 85 -9.48 -8.04 11.97
N PHE A 86 -8.43 -8.30 12.77
CA PHE A 86 -7.33 -7.37 12.93
C PHE A 86 -6.59 -7.09 11.61
N LEU A 87 -6.27 -8.13 10.83
CA LEU A 87 -5.60 -7.99 9.54
C LEU A 87 -6.47 -7.21 8.53
N ALA A 88 -7.80 -7.32 8.59
CA ALA A 88 -8.68 -6.54 7.75
C ALA A 88 -8.49 -5.03 7.97
N VAL A 89 -8.48 -4.59 9.23
CA VAL A 89 -8.26 -3.19 9.61
C VAL A 89 -6.86 -2.72 9.22
N GLU A 90 -5.84 -3.56 9.41
CA GLU A 90 -4.46 -3.23 9.02
C GLU A 90 -4.30 -3.07 7.50
N ILE A 91 -4.93 -3.95 6.72
CA ILE A 91 -4.92 -3.89 5.25
C ILE A 91 -5.59 -2.60 4.78
N GLU A 92 -6.78 -2.26 5.30
CA GLU A 92 -7.46 -1.01 4.95
C GLU A 92 -6.60 0.21 5.27
N THR A 93 -5.97 0.21 6.44
CA THR A 93 -5.07 1.28 6.86
C THR A 93 -3.84 1.39 5.94
N ALA A 94 -3.24 0.26 5.56
CA ALA A 94 -2.11 0.20 4.64
C ALA A 94 -2.49 0.67 3.23
N GLN A 95 -3.66 0.29 2.73
CA GLN A 95 -4.22 0.76 1.47
C GLN A 95 -4.44 2.28 1.47
N ALA A 96 -5.00 2.83 2.54
CA ALA A 96 -5.19 4.27 2.69
C ALA A 96 -3.84 5.02 2.66
N LYS A 97 -2.84 4.53 3.41
CA LYS A 97 -1.48 5.11 3.42
C LYS A 97 -0.80 5.03 2.05
N LEU A 98 -1.00 3.94 1.31
CA LEU A 98 -0.47 3.78 -0.05
C LEU A 98 -1.16 4.74 -1.03
N SER A 99 -2.48 4.89 -0.93
CA SER A 99 -3.26 5.83 -1.76
C SER A 99 -2.82 7.28 -1.54
N GLN A 100 -2.65 7.70 -0.27
CA GLN A 100 -2.13 9.03 0.07
C GLN A 100 -0.73 9.26 -0.51
N ALA A 101 0.14 8.24 -0.48
CA ALA A 101 1.48 8.32 -1.05
C ALA A 101 1.46 8.48 -2.58
N LYS A 102 0.58 7.74 -3.27
CA LYS A 102 0.35 7.88 -4.72
C LYS A 102 -0.14 9.28 -5.07
N GLN A 103 -1.08 9.82 -4.30
CA GLN A 103 -1.59 11.17 -4.52
C GLN A 103 -0.50 12.22 -4.33
N LYS A 104 0.34 12.07 -3.30
CA LYS A 104 1.46 12.97 -3.05
C LYS A 104 2.52 12.91 -4.15
N GLU A 105 2.83 11.71 -4.65
CA GLU A 105 3.74 11.53 -5.78
C GLU A 105 3.24 12.23 -7.04
N LYS A 106 1.94 12.09 -7.36
CA LYS A 106 1.28 12.80 -8.45
C LYS A 106 1.39 14.32 -8.32
N ILE A 107 1.06 14.87 -7.13
CA ILE A 107 1.15 16.32 -6.87
C ILE A 107 2.60 16.82 -7.06
N LEU A 108 3.60 16.07 -6.60
CA LEU A 108 5.01 16.44 -6.76
C LEU A 108 5.43 16.41 -8.24
N ALA A 109 4.95 15.44 -9.01
CA ALA A 109 5.19 15.37 -10.46
C ALA A 109 4.58 16.56 -11.20
N GLU A 110 3.32 16.91 -10.90
CA GLU A 110 2.62 18.07 -11.47
C GLU A 110 3.37 19.37 -11.15
N ARG A 111 3.79 19.55 -9.90
CA ARG A 111 4.60 20.71 -9.49
C ARG A 111 5.93 20.78 -10.22
N ALA A 112 6.64 19.66 -10.39
CA ALA A 112 7.90 19.62 -11.13
C ALA A 112 7.71 20.03 -12.61
N VAL A 113 6.59 19.65 -13.23
CA VAL A 113 6.27 20.07 -14.61
C VAL A 113 5.92 21.55 -14.66
N SER A 114 5.09 22.04 -13.73
CA SER A 114 4.70 23.45 -13.64
C SER A 114 5.92 24.36 -13.50
N GLU A 115 6.86 24.03 -12.60
CA GLU A 115 8.08 24.82 -12.41
C GLU A 115 9.00 24.79 -13.63
N ARG A 116 9.07 23.67 -14.35
CA ARG A 116 9.84 23.61 -15.60
C ARG A 116 9.27 24.55 -16.66
N ARG A 117 7.95 24.57 -16.81
CA ARG A 117 7.27 25.47 -17.74
C ARG A 117 7.45 26.93 -17.35
N ALA A 118 7.24 27.26 -16.07
CA ALA A 118 7.45 28.62 -15.56
C ALA A 118 8.89 29.10 -15.81
N PHE A 119 9.88 28.26 -15.50
CA PHE A 119 11.28 28.61 -15.71
C PHE A 119 11.65 28.78 -17.19
N ALA A 120 11.08 27.98 -18.09
CA ALA A 120 11.27 28.15 -19.53
C ALA A 120 10.68 29.49 -20.02
N ASN A 121 9.44 29.79 -19.62
CA ASN A 121 8.79 31.06 -19.95
C ASN A 121 9.59 32.27 -19.44
N GLU A 122 10.12 32.22 -18.22
CA GLU A 122 10.97 33.28 -17.68
C GLU A 122 12.26 33.49 -18.48
N ILE A 123 12.86 32.41 -18.99
CA ILE A 123 14.05 32.50 -19.85
C ILE A 123 13.68 33.13 -21.19
N ASP A 124 12.58 32.70 -21.80
CA ASP A 124 12.11 33.21 -23.09
C ASP A 124 11.74 34.69 -22.98
N GLU A 125 11.04 35.10 -21.93
CA GLU A 125 10.73 36.50 -21.65
C GLU A 125 12.00 37.35 -21.48
N LYS A 126 13.01 36.85 -20.75
CA LYS A 126 14.30 37.55 -20.60
C LYS A 126 15.01 37.67 -21.94
N ALA A 127 14.99 36.63 -22.76
CA ALA A 127 15.61 36.63 -24.09
C ALA A 127 14.91 37.63 -25.03
N GLU A 128 13.59 37.69 -25.02
CA GLU A 128 12.79 38.65 -25.81
C GLU A 128 13.02 40.09 -25.36
N ARG A 129 13.06 40.37 -24.04
CA ARG A 129 13.44 41.70 -23.53
C ARG A 129 14.83 42.12 -24.00
N LEU A 130 15.81 41.22 -23.94
CA LEU A 130 17.17 41.48 -24.41
C LEU A 130 17.24 41.70 -25.93
N ARG A 131 16.43 41.00 -26.73
CA ARG A 131 16.31 41.24 -28.18
C ARG A 131 15.72 42.60 -28.50
N ASN A 132 14.65 42.99 -27.79
CA ASN A 132 13.98 44.27 -28.00
C ASN A 132 14.89 45.46 -27.64
N LEU A 133 15.73 45.33 -26.61
CA LEU A 133 16.74 46.34 -26.25
C LEU A 133 17.88 46.48 -27.28
N ARG A 134 18.12 45.45 -28.10
CA ARG A 134 19.18 45.43 -29.12
C ARG A 134 18.71 45.85 -30.51
N ARG A 135 17.41 46.11 -30.71
CA ARG A 135 16.92 46.66 -31.98
C ARG A 135 17.38 48.12 -32.09
N PRO A 136 18.18 48.49 -33.10
CA PRO A 136 18.55 49.88 -33.29
C PRO A 136 17.29 50.67 -33.61
N VAL A 137 17.09 51.80 -32.90
CA VAL A 137 16.07 52.78 -33.26
C VAL A 137 16.46 53.28 -34.65
N GLN A 138 15.73 52.84 -35.69
CA GLN A 138 15.78 53.48 -36.99
C GLN A 138 15.27 54.91 -36.77
N LYS A 139 16.21 55.86 -36.70
CA LYS A 139 15.89 57.29 -36.80
C LYS A 139 15.33 57.51 -38.20
N MET A 140 14.05 57.89 -38.27
CA MET A 140 13.47 58.56 -39.43
C MET A 140 14.11 59.93 -39.62
#